data_AF-A0A5E4R5F8-F1
#
_entry.id   AF-A0A5E4R5F8-F1
#
_cell.length_a   1.000
_cell.length_b   1.000
_cell.length_c   1.000
_cell.angle_alpha   90.00
_cell.angle_beta   90.00
_cell.angle_gamma   90.00
#
_symmetry.space_group_name_H-M   'P 1'
#
loop_
_entity.id
_entity.type
_entity.pdbx_description
1 polymer ?
#
loop_
_entity_poly.entity_id
_entity_poly.type
_entity_poly.pdbx_seq_one_letter_code
_entity_poly.pdbx_strand_id
1 'polypeptide(L)'
;MDSKNLFSRLKELGHNSKRDELRDYCKQKYELILKNISNCILNSDASDLINYLFKGLIDNHSGTSKVKLIDKVLQTMRKESTSLTHCGDVVSRLCLELPRLPVEHLLEGRASRMLECNIYIQQRQTLWYGHVRR
;
A
#
# COMPACT_ATOMS: atom_id res chain seq x y z
N MET A 1 -20.36 2.11 -10.43
CA MET A 1 -20.16 1.85 -8.99
C MET A 1 -19.11 2.83 -8.50
N ASP A 2 -19.47 3.75 -7.62
CA ASP A 2 -18.56 4.77 -7.10
C ASP A 2 -17.34 4.14 -6.40
N SER A 3 -16.17 4.74 -6.63
CA SER A 3 -14.91 4.35 -5.99
C SER A 3 -15.00 4.39 -4.44
N LYS A 4 -15.83 5.29 -3.90
CA LYS A 4 -16.15 5.33 -2.46
C LYS A 4 -16.84 4.05 -1.98
N ASN A 5 -17.79 3.51 -2.74
CA ASN A 5 -18.49 2.26 -2.38
C ASN A 5 -17.58 1.03 -2.46
N LEU A 6 -16.60 1.03 -3.37
CA LEU A 6 -15.62 -0.06 -3.51
C LEU A 6 -14.78 -0.23 -2.24
N PHE A 7 -14.16 0.86 -1.76
CA PHE A 7 -13.24 0.79 -0.62
C PHE A 7 -13.97 0.72 0.73
N SER A 8 -15.16 1.32 0.86
CA SER A 8 -16.01 1.14 2.04
C SER A 8 -16.39 -0.32 2.23
N ARG A 9 -16.80 -1.01 1.17
CA ARG A 9 -17.11 -2.45 1.24
C ARG A 9 -15.89 -3.29 1.59
N LEU A 10 -14.72 -2.95 1.04
CA LEU A 10 -13.47 -3.63 1.35
C LEU A 10 -13.08 -3.48 2.83
N LYS A 11 -13.22 -2.28 3.40
CA LYS A 11 -13.00 -2.04 4.83
C LYS A 11 -13.99 -2.84 5.68
N GLU A 12 -15.27 -2.86 5.31
CA GLU A 12 -16.29 -3.62 6.03
C GLU A 12 -15.95 -5.13 6.08
N LEU A 13 -15.58 -5.71 4.94
CA LEU A 13 -15.17 -7.12 4.84
C LEU A 13 -13.90 -7.41 5.65
N GLY A 14 -12.93 -6.49 5.59
CA GLY A 14 -11.68 -6.59 6.34
C GLY A 14 -11.85 -6.47 7.85
N HIS A 15 -12.72 -5.57 8.31
CA HIS A 15 -13.01 -5.35 9.72
C HIS A 15 -13.78 -6.51 10.33
N ASN A 16 -14.76 -7.05 9.60
CA ASN A 16 -15.56 -8.20 10.03
C ASN A 16 -14.81 -9.55 9.95
N SER A 17 -13.51 -9.55 9.63
CA SER A 17 -12.67 -10.75 9.49
C SER A 17 -13.22 -11.81 8.53
N LYS A 18 -14.05 -11.40 7.56
CA LYS A 18 -14.63 -12.26 6.52
C LYS A 18 -13.60 -12.56 5.44
N ARG A 19 -12.60 -13.38 5.78
CA ARG A 19 -11.41 -13.60 4.95
C ARG A 19 -11.72 -14.15 3.56
N ASP A 20 -12.65 -15.10 3.45
CA ASP A 20 -12.99 -15.70 2.14
C ASP A 20 -13.77 -14.73 1.26
N GLU A 21 -14.78 -14.05 1.81
CA GLU A 21 -15.50 -12.98 1.10
C GLU A 21 -14.57 -11.84 0.67
N LEU A 22 -13.61 -11.46 1.52
CA LEU A 22 -12.60 -10.45 1.22
C LEU A 22 -11.70 -10.88 0.06
N ARG A 23 -11.28 -12.15 0.03
CA ARG A 23 -10.46 -12.71 -1.06
C ARG A 23 -11.20 -12.71 -2.38
N ASP A 24 -12.44 -13.22 -2.40
CA ASP A 24 -13.27 -13.24 -3.60
C ASP A 24 -13.55 -11.82 -4.09
N TYR A 25 -13.85 -10.90 -3.18
CA TYR A 25 -14.06 -9.50 -3.50
C TYR A 25 -12.81 -8.85 -4.11
N CYS A 26 -11.62 -9.06 -3.51
CA CYS A 26 -10.36 -8.54 -4.02
C CYS A 26 -10.03 -9.13 -5.40
N LYS A 27 -10.28 -10.43 -5.61
CA LYS A 27 -10.04 -11.11 -6.89
C LYS A 27 -10.96 -10.58 -8.00
N GLN A 28 -12.24 -10.44 -7.72
CA GLN A 28 -13.22 -9.95 -8.70
C GLN A 28 -13.05 -8.46 -9.04
N LYS A 29 -12.60 -7.66 -8.07
CA LYS A 29 -12.51 -6.20 -8.21
C LYS A 29 -11.08 -5.68 -8.35
N TYR A 30 -10.09 -6.56 -8.54
CA TYR A 30 -8.67 -6.20 -8.56
C TYR A 30 -8.33 -5.06 -9.52
N GLU A 31 -8.79 -5.12 -10.77
CA GLU A 31 -8.54 -4.08 -11.78
C GLU A 31 -9.14 -2.73 -11.38
N LEU A 32 -10.34 -2.74 -10.81
CA LEU A 32 -11.00 -1.54 -10.29
C LEU A 32 -10.27 -0.97 -9.08
N ILE A 33 -9.78 -1.83 -8.19
CA ILE A 33 -8.96 -1.46 -7.04
C ILE A 33 -7.68 -0.78 -7.54
N LEU A 34 -6.95 -1.41 -8.46
CA LEU A 34 -5.68 -0.90 -8.98
C LEU A 34 -5.85 0.46 -9.71
N LYS A 35 -6.98 0.65 -10.39
CA LYS A 35 -7.30 1.92 -11.05
C LYS A 35 -7.60 3.05 -10.06
N ASN A 36 -8.26 2.75 -8.94
CA ASN A 36 -8.73 3.76 -7.99
C ASN A 36 -7.85 3.90 -6.73
N ILE A 37 -6.85 3.04 -6.55
CA ILE A 37 -6.01 3.01 -5.35
C ILE A 37 -5.28 4.33 -5.12
N SER A 38 -4.84 5.01 -6.19
CA SER A 38 -4.13 6.29 -6.12
C SER A 38 -4.94 7.36 -5.38
N ASN A 39 -6.24 7.46 -5.65
CA ASN A 39 -7.11 8.42 -4.95
C ASN A 39 -7.42 7.98 -3.51
N CYS A 40 -7.37 6.68 -3.25
CA CYS A 40 -7.71 6.14 -1.95
C CYS A 40 -6.56 6.27 -0.95
N ILE A 41 -5.32 6.05 -1.39
CA ILE A 41 -4.15 6.09 -0.52
C ILE A 41 -3.81 7.49 -0.01
N LEU A 42 -4.44 8.54 -0.54
CA LEU A 42 -4.28 9.92 -0.06
C LEU A 42 -5.18 10.24 1.13
N ASN A 43 -6.13 9.37 1.48
CA ASN A 43 -7.00 9.54 2.63
C ASN A 43 -6.37 8.93 3.89
N SER A 44 -6.69 9.47 5.05
CA SER A 44 -6.12 9.12 6.35
C SER A 44 -6.16 7.62 6.69
N ASP A 45 -7.17 6.90 6.20
CA ASP A 45 -7.36 5.47 6.49
C ASP A 45 -6.64 4.53 5.50
N ALA A 46 -5.67 5.05 4.75
CA ALA A 46 -4.96 4.30 3.71
C ALA A 46 -4.23 3.08 4.25
N SER A 47 -3.66 3.17 5.46
CA SER A 47 -2.86 2.10 6.06
C SER A 47 -3.68 0.86 6.39
N ASP A 48 -4.86 1.03 6.99
CA ASP A 48 -5.80 -0.07 7.24
C ASP A 48 -6.31 -0.69 5.95
N LEU A 49 -6.62 0.14 4.95
CA LEU A 49 -7.06 -0.33 3.65
C LEU A 49 -6.00 -1.20 2.97
N ILE A 50 -4.74 -0.75 2.97
CA ILE A 50 -3.60 -1.49 2.41
C ILE A 50 -3.46 -2.84 3.13
N ASN A 51 -3.61 -2.86 4.45
CA ASN A 51 -3.57 -4.10 5.23
C ASN A 51 -4.69 -5.08 4.82
N TYR A 52 -5.91 -4.60 4.63
CA TYR A 52 -7.02 -5.46 4.15
C TYR A 52 -6.81 -5.95 2.73
N LEU A 53 -6.28 -5.10 1.84
CA LEU A 53 -5.93 -5.49 0.48
C LEU A 53 -4.90 -6.62 0.47
N PHE A 54 -3.85 -6.53 1.28
CA PHE A 54 -2.85 -7.59 1.36
C PHE A 54 -3.39 -8.89 1.96
N LYS A 55 -4.32 -8.81 2.92
CA LYS A 55 -5.03 -9.98 3.45
C LYS A 55 -5.96 -10.64 2.42
N GLY A 56 -6.58 -9.85 1.55
CA GLY A 56 -7.46 -10.33 0.48
C GLY A 56 -6.71 -10.86 -0.74
N LEU A 57 -5.57 -10.27 -1.07
CA LEU A 57 -4.70 -10.70 -2.17
C LEU A 57 -3.76 -11.82 -1.71
N ILE A 58 -4.32 -12.98 -1.38
CA ILE A 58 -3.47 -14.15 -1.12
C ILE A 58 -2.97 -14.67 -2.47
N ASP A 59 -1.67 -14.52 -2.69
CA ASP A 59 -1.04 -14.96 -3.92
C ASP A 59 -1.03 -16.48 -3.96
N ASN A 60 -1.75 -17.04 -4.93
CA ASN A 60 -1.43 -18.38 -5.43
C ASN A 60 -0.11 -18.26 -6.19
N HIS A 61 1.00 -18.53 -5.51
CA HIS A 61 2.37 -18.76 -6.01
C HIS A 61 3.05 -17.68 -6.89
N SER A 62 2.31 -16.73 -7.48
CA SER A 62 2.84 -15.78 -8.46
C SER A 62 3.22 -14.42 -7.88
N GLY A 63 2.75 -14.00 -6.69
CA GLY A 63 3.12 -12.69 -6.10
C GLY A 63 2.72 -11.43 -6.89
N THR A 64 2.27 -11.57 -8.13
CA THR A 64 2.20 -10.48 -9.11
C THR A 64 1.17 -9.41 -8.78
N SER A 65 0.06 -9.78 -8.15
CA SER A 65 -1.01 -8.84 -7.78
C SER A 65 -0.58 -7.93 -6.64
N LYS A 66 0.01 -8.49 -5.57
CA LYS A 66 0.57 -7.66 -4.49
C LYS A 66 1.67 -6.74 -4.99
N VAL A 67 2.56 -7.25 -5.84
CA VAL A 67 3.67 -6.46 -6.38
C VAL A 67 3.18 -5.29 -7.22
N LYS A 68 2.20 -5.50 -8.10
CA LYS A 68 1.57 -4.43 -8.90
C LYS A 68 0.89 -3.39 -8.02
N LEU A 69 0.19 -3.82 -6.96
CA LEU A 69 -0.44 -2.91 -6.00
C LEU A 69 0.62 -2.05 -5.29
N ILE A 70 1.69 -2.67 -4.80
CA ILE A 70 2.82 -1.99 -4.14
C ILE A 70 3.43 -0.94 -5.07
N ASP A 71 3.75 -1.32 -6.31
CA ASP A 71 4.36 -0.40 -7.29
C ASP A 71 3.45 0.81 -7.53
N LYS A 72 2.14 0.58 -7.70
CA LYS A 72 1.16 1.66 -7.88
C LYS A 72 1.06 2.60 -6.68
N VAL A 73 1.10 2.06 -5.47
CA VAL A 73 1.07 2.85 -4.22
C VAL A 73 2.33 3.71 -4.14
N LEU A 74 3.52 3.14 -4.32
CA LEU A 74 4.78 3.87 -4.29
C LEU A 74 4.85 4.98 -5.35
N GLN A 75 4.43 4.67 -6.59
CA GLN A 75 4.37 5.67 -7.66
C GLN A 75 3.47 6.85 -7.30
N THR A 76 2.31 6.57 -6.69
CA THR A 76 1.39 7.62 -6.26
C THR A 76 2.00 8.44 -5.13
N MET A 77 2.56 7.79 -4.10
CA MET A 77 3.20 8.48 -2.97
C MET A 77 4.40 9.34 -3.37
N ARG A 78 5.09 8.98 -4.46
CA ARG A 78 6.18 9.78 -5.03
C ARG A 78 5.67 11.03 -5.75
N LYS A 79 4.51 10.96 -6.39
CA LYS A 79 3.93 12.05 -7.19
C LYS A 79 3.13 13.04 -6.33
N GLU A 80 2.43 12.54 -5.33
CA GLU A 80 1.49 13.32 -4.54
C GLU A 80 2.13 13.85 -3.25
N SER A 81 1.82 15.11 -2.91
CA SER A 81 2.28 15.72 -1.67
C SER A 81 1.44 15.25 -0.49
N THR A 82 1.95 14.29 0.28
CA THR A 82 1.33 13.81 1.52
C THR A 82 2.14 14.24 2.74
N SER A 83 1.51 14.27 3.93
CA SER A 83 2.24 14.54 5.17
C SER A 83 3.25 13.42 5.45
N LEU A 84 4.33 13.73 6.16
CA LEU A 84 5.36 12.74 6.51
C LEU A 84 4.81 11.60 7.37
N THR A 85 3.89 11.92 8.28
CA THR A 85 3.20 10.92 9.10
C THR A 85 2.38 9.96 8.26
N HIS A 86 1.60 10.49 7.30
CA HIS A 86 0.78 9.68 6.40
C HIS A 86 1.63 8.81 5.48
N CYS A 87 2.68 9.39 4.90
CA CYS A 87 3.63 8.66 4.06
C CYS A 87 4.37 7.56 4.85
N GLY A 88 4.79 7.88 6.08
CA GLY A 88 5.41 6.93 6.99
C GLY A 88 4.51 5.74 7.33
N ASP A 89 3.22 5.96 7.64
CA ASP A 89 2.28 4.89 7.95
C ASP A 89 2.05 3.98 6.72
N VAL A 90 1.75 4.58 5.56
CA VAL A 90 1.54 3.84 4.31
C VAL A 90 2.75 3.00 3.94
N VAL A 91 3.96 3.57 3.93
CA VAL A 91 5.18 2.84 3.57
C VAL A 91 5.54 1.77 4.59
N SER A 92 5.32 2.03 5.89
CA SER A 92 5.54 1.02 6.94
C SER A 92 4.70 -0.24 6.69
N ARG A 93 3.44 -0.08 6.25
CA ARG A 93 2.59 -1.21 5.87
C ARG A 93 3.10 -1.96 4.65
N LEU A 94 3.63 -1.27 3.64
CA LEU A 94 4.25 -1.92 2.48
C LEU A 94 5.50 -2.72 2.88
N CYS A 95 6.32 -2.16 3.77
CA CYS A 95 7.55 -2.80 4.25
C CYS A 95 7.29 -4.11 5.01
N LEU A 96 6.14 -4.24 5.68
CA LEU A 96 5.77 -5.48 6.39
C LEU A 96 5.42 -6.64 5.43
N GLU A 97 4.91 -6.34 4.23
CA GLU A 97 4.55 -7.36 3.25
C GLU A 97 5.69 -7.72 2.28
N LEU A 98 6.68 -6.83 2.13
CA LEU A 98 7.85 -7.08 1.28
C LEU A 98 8.56 -8.42 1.53
N PRO A 99 8.93 -8.80 2.77
CA PRO A 99 9.64 -10.06 3.01
C PRO A 99 8.80 -11.30 2.69
N ARG A 100 7.50 -11.12 2.44
CA ARG A 100 6.57 -12.20 2.08
C ARG A 100 6.41 -12.37 0.57
N LEU A 101 7.04 -11.51 -0.24
CA LEU A 101 7.01 -11.62 -1.69
C LEU A 101 8.09 -12.58 -2.20
N PRO A 102 7.87 -13.27 -3.32
CA PRO A 102 8.90 -14.06 -3.99
C PRO A 102 10.15 -13.24 -4.28
N VAL A 103 11.33 -13.83 -4.04
CA VAL A 103 12.64 -13.17 -4.18
C VAL A 103 12.86 -12.60 -5.59
N GLU A 104 12.33 -13.28 -6.61
CA GLU A 104 12.35 -12.80 -8.01
C GLU A 104 11.78 -11.38 -8.17
N HIS A 105 10.74 -11.03 -7.40
CA HIS A 105 10.10 -9.71 -7.47
C HIS A 105 10.80 -8.65 -6.63
N LEU A 106 11.64 -9.07 -5.68
CA LEU A 106 12.49 -8.16 -4.90
C LEU A 106 13.68 -7.68 -5.74
N LEU A 107 14.23 -8.55 -6.59
CA LEU A 107 15.45 -8.30 -7.37
C LEU A 107 15.25 -7.43 -8.63
N GLU A 108 14.04 -7.38 -9.22
CA GLU A 108 13.73 -6.54 -10.39
C GLU A 108 13.55 -5.04 -10.05
N GLY A 109 14.52 -4.41 -9.39
CA GLY A 109 14.56 -2.95 -9.17
C GLY A 109 13.39 -2.35 -8.37
N ARG A 110 12.54 -3.19 -7.79
CA ARG A 110 11.42 -2.80 -6.92
C ARG A 110 11.87 -2.63 -5.47
N ALA A 111 12.79 -3.47 -5.00
CA ALA A 111 13.45 -3.28 -3.71
C ALA A 111 14.28 -1.98 -3.66
N SER A 112 15.01 -1.62 -4.73
CA SER A 112 15.72 -0.34 -4.80
C SER A 112 14.78 0.85 -4.67
N ARG A 113 13.63 0.84 -5.35
CA ARG A 113 12.63 1.93 -5.26
C ARG A 113 12.03 2.08 -3.87
N MET A 114 11.92 0.98 -3.12
CA MET A 114 11.44 1.00 -1.74
C MET A 114 12.52 1.45 -0.76
N LEU A 115 13.79 1.06 -0.97
CA LEU A 115 14.93 1.64 -0.28
C LEU A 115 15.01 3.14 -0.52
N GLU A 116 14.82 3.61 -1.75
CA GLU A 116 14.75 5.03 -2.07
C GLU A 116 13.59 5.73 -1.36
N CYS A 117 12.40 5.13 -1.28
CA CYS A 117 11.29 5.70 -0.52
C CYS A 117 11.54 5.69 1.00
N ASN A 118 12.18 4.66 1.55
CA ASN A 118 12.51 4.57 2.96
C ASN A 118 13.62 5.57 3.32
N ILE A 119 14.64 5.71 2.46
CA ILE A 119 15.68 6.75 2.53
C ILE A 119 15.04 8.13 2.40
N TYR A 120 14.09 8.34 1.49
CA TYR A 120 13.36 9.60 1.35
C TYR A 120 12.56 9.96 2.61
N ILE A 121 11.89 8.98 3.22
CA ILE A 121 11.18 9.16 4.50
C ILE A 121 12.16 9.46 5.63
N GLN A 122 13.25 8.70 5.74
CA GLN A 122 14.29 8.93 6.75
C GLN A 122 14.95 10.31 6.57
N GLN A 123 15.30 10.70 5.35
CA GLN A 123 15.88 12.02 5.04
C GLN A 123 14.92 13.16 5.41
N ARG A 124 13.63 13.03 5.12
CA ARG A 124 12.64 14.06 5.50
C ARG A 124 12.31 14.06 6.99
N GLN A 125 12.40 12.92 7.67
CA GLN A 125 12.33 12.84 9.13
C GLN A 125 13.53 13.51 9.79
N THR A 126 14.76 13.30 9.29
CA THR A 126 15.96 14.01 9.79
C THR A 126 15.91 15.52 9.55
N LEU A 127 15.35 15.98 8.43
CA LEU A 127 15.15 17.41 8.16
C LEU A 127 14.13 18.05 9.12
N TRP A 128 13.09 17.32 9.52
CA TRP A 128 12.12 17.78 10.52
C TRP A 128 12.67 17.77 11.95
N TYR A 129 13.36 16.71 12.37
CA TYR A 129 14.01 16.67 13.68
C TYR A 129 15.16 17.69 13.83
N GLY A 130 15.79 18.10 12.72
CA GLY A 130 16.76 19.19 12.70
C GLY A 130 16.14 20.59 12.87
N HIS A 131 14.84 20.76 12.61
CA HIS A 131 14.14 22.04 12.74
C HIS A 131 13.44 22.21 14.10
N VAL A 132 13.18 21.11 14.83
CA VAL A 132 12.58 21.12 16.18
C VAL A 132 13.66 21.21 17.29
N ARG A 133 14.95 21.25 16.93
CA ARG A 133 16.10 21.45 17.84
C ARG A 133 16.93 22.71 17.52
N ARG A 134 16.30 23.80 17.10
CA ARG A 134 16.93 25.13 17.10
C ARG A 134 16.01 26.16 17.68
#